data_AF-A0A7V4SMI4-F1
#
_entry.id   AF-A0A7V4SMI4-F1
#
_cell.length_a   1.000
_cell.length_b   1.000
_cell.length_c   1.000
_cell.angle_alpha   90.00
_cell.angle_beta   90.00
_cell.angle_gamma   90.00
#
_symmetry.space_group_name_H-M   'P 1'
#
loop_
_entity.id
_entity.type
_entity.pdbx_description
1 polymer ?
#
loop_
_entity_poly.entity_id
_entity_poly.type
_entity_poly.pdbx_seq_one_letter_code
_entity_poly.pdbx_strand_id
1 'polypeptide(L)'
;MTTFRIRKLHELVGGLKETTAVRELVRELEAKVRSSKVPFEGAALPGYLVEGRLPPGIASAWIFVLRPNTPTPPHYHPNSIQHMAVIQGGGTGQIGPYRFTLQPYDPAFPERSLLIIPERVPHSFEAGHETLAVMSFHTVAAEDLVEVEVETGEARTYLDRDARPAKAKPAVRPSRPAPPRPRRPPAGRGRPAKGPRKPRS
;
A
#
# COMPACT_ATOMS: atom_id res chain seq x y z
N MET A 1 4.02 -7.62 -14.73
CA MET A 1 3.52 -6.52 -13.85
C MET A 1 4.52 -6.13 -12.75
N THR A 2 5.46 -7.00 -12.37
CA THR A 2 6.45 -6.79 -11.30
C THR A 2 7.43 -5.64 -11.56
N THR A 3 7.96 -5.50 -12.78
CA THR A 3 8.96 -4.47 -13.12
C THR A 3 8.43 -3.03 -13.00
N PHE A 4 7.18 -2.79 -13.43
CA PHE A 4 6.54 -1.47 -13.32
C PHE A 4 6.34 -1.06 -11.84
N ARG A 5 5.92 -2.01 -11.00
CA ARG A 5 5.74 -1.77 -9.56
C ARG A 5 7.06 -1.38 -8.91
N ILE A 6 8.14 -2.14 -9.15
CA ILE A 6 9.46 -1.88 -8.57
C ILE A 6 9.96 -0.49 -8.98
N ARG A 7 9.85 -0.13 -10.26
CA ARG A 7 10.22 1.21 -10.74
C ARG A 7 9.43 2.32 -10.03
N LYS A 8 8.12 2.14 -9.85
CA LYS A 8 7.30 3.16 -9.19
C LYS A 8 7.62 3.30 -7.70
N LEU A 9 7.88 2.20 -7.02
CA LEU A 9 8.32 2.22 -5.62
C LEU A 9 9.68 2.90 -5.48
N HIS A 10 10.61 2.64 -6.41
CA HIS A 10 11.89 3.34 -6.47
C HIS A 10 11.72 4.86 -6.60
N GLU A 11 10.92 5.33 -7.57
CA GLU A 11 10.60 6.76 -7.71
C GLU A 11 10.01 7.36 -6.42
N LEU A 12 9.15 6.61 -5.73
CA LEU A 12 8.56 7.04 -4.46
C LEU A 12 9.58 7.13 -3.34
N VAL A 13 10.42 6.12 -3.13
CA VAL A 13 11.47 6.14 -2.11
C VAL A 13 12.41 7.31 -2.34
N GLY A 14 12.90 7.47 -3.56
CA GLY A 14 13.82 8.54 -3.93
C GLY A 14 13.24 9.93 -3.69
N GLY A 15 11.96 10.15 -4.02
CA GLY A 15 11.30 11.44 -3.80
C GLY A 15 10.91 11.67 -2.34
N LEU A 16 10.36 10.66 -1.67
CA LEU A 16 9.78 10.80 -0.33
C LEU A 16 10.85 10.93 0.76
N LYS A 17 11.98 10.22 0.67
CA LYS A 17 13.05 10.27 1.68
C LYS A 17 13.64 11.67 1.87
N GLU A 18 13.54 12.51 0.85
CA GLU A 18 14.04 13.89 0.87
C GLU A 18 13.02 14.90 1.39
N THR A 19 11.76 14.51 1.58
CA THR A 19 10.71 15.42 2.05
C THR A 19 10.89 15.76 3.52
N THR A 20 10.57 17.00 3.89
CA THR A 20 10.57 17.45 5.29
C THR A 20 9.66 16.57 6.16
N ALA A 21 8.47 16.22 5.67
CA ALA A 21 7.51 15.40 6.39
C ALA A 21 8.05 14.01 6.77
N VAL A 22 8.74 13.32 5.85
CA VAL A 22 9.36 12.02 6.16
C VAL A 22 10.51 12.18 7.14
N ARG A 23 11.35 13.20 6.98
CA ARG A 23 12.48 13.45 7.89
C ARG A 23 12.00 13.81 9.31
N GLU A 24 10.91 14.56 9.43
CA GLU A 24 10.26 14.86 10.70
C GLU A 24 9.69 13.60 11.34
N LEU A 25 8.97 12.78 10.57
CA LEU A 25 8.46 11.50 11.05
C LEU A 25 9.57 10.56 11.55
N VAL A 26 10.68 10.47 10.81
CA VAL A 26 11.85 9.70 11.27
C VAL A 26 12.36 10.24 12.60
N ARG A 27 12.56 11.56 12.75
CA ARG A 27 13.02 12.16 14.01
C ARG A 27 12.06 11.91 15.18
N GLU A 28 10.75 11.97 14.94
CA GLU A 28 9.74 11.66 15.96
C GLU A 28 9.82 10.20 16.41
N LEU A 29 9.92 9.26 15.46
CA LEU A 29 10.05 7.84 15.76
C LEU A 29 11.39 7.54 16.46
N GLU A 30 12.49 8.18 16.05
CA GLU A 30 13.78 8.11 16.74
C GLU A 30 13.68 8.55 18.20
N ALA A 31 12.96 9.65 18.47
CA ALA A 31 12.73 10.12 19.83
C ALA A 31 11.91 9.11 20.65
N LYS A 32 10.87 8.50 20.07
CA LYS A 32 10.05 7.44 20.71
C LYS A 32 10.85 6.18 20.99
N VAL A 33 11.68 5.73 20.05
CA VAL A 33 12.58 4.59 20.27
C VAL A 33 13.54 4.93 21.40
N ARG A 34 14.15 6.13 21.41
CA ARG A 34 15.10 6.52 22.46
C ARG A 34 14.47 6.55 23.86
N SER A 35 13.21 6.98 23.97
CA SER A 35 12.51 7.12 25.26
C SER A 35 11.82 5.84 25.74
N SER A 36 11.65 4.84 24.88
CA SER A 36 11.04 3.54 25.20
C SER A 36 12.09 2.44 25.39
N LYS A 37 11.64 1.21 25.66
CA LYS A 37 12.47 -0.01 25.67
C LYS A 37 12.20 -0.92 24.47
N VAL A 38 11.34 -0.52 23.54
CA VAL A 38 10.99 -1.36 22.39
C VAL A 38 12.15 -1.40 21.37
N PRO A 39 12.28 -2.49 20.60
CA PRO A 39 13.32 -2.63 19.58
C PRO A 39 13.10 -1.68 18.40
N PHE A 40 11.87 -1.27 18.13
CA PHE A 40 11.54 -0.35 17.04
C PHE A 40 10.18 0.32 17.24
N GLU A 41 9.97 1.41 16.51
CA GLU A 41 8.70 2.13 16.39
C GLU A 41 8.32 2.29 14.92
N GLY A 42 7.02 2.42 14.64
CA GLY A 42 6.52 2.54 13.27
C GLY A 42 5.33 3.48 13.16
N ALA A 43 5.19 4.10 11.99
CA ALA A 43 4.03 4.91 11.65
C ALA A 43 3.73 4.85 10.14
N ALA A 44 2.44 4.84 9.80
CA ALA A 44 2.00 4.96 8.42
C ALA A 44 2.38 6.34 7.87
N LEU A 45 2.79 6.40 6.61
CA LEU A 45 3.00 7.68 5.94
C LEU A 45 1.67 8.44 5.82
N PRO A 46 1.66 9.76 6.07
CA PRO A 46 0.48 10.57 5.89
C PRO A 46 -0.15 10.41 4.50
N GLY A 47 -1.48 10.31 4.44
CA GLY A 47 -2.22 10.06 3.20
C GLY A 47 -1.86 11.02 2.07
N TYR A 48 -1.72 12.32 2.36
CA TYR A 48 -1.36 13.34 1.36
C TYR A 48 0.01 13.08 0.67
N LEU A 49 0.90 12.29 1.27
CA LEU A 49 2.18 11.91 0.64
C LEU A 49 2.05 10.75 -0.34
N VAL A 50 1.01 9.90 -0.23
CA VAL A 50 0.93 8.62 -0.92
C VAL A 50 -0.36 8.39 -1.72
N GLU A 51 -1.42 9.14 -1.42
CA GLU A 51 -2.72 9.05 -2.09
C GLU A 51 -2.57 9.31 -3.60
N GLY A 52 -3.10 8.40 -4.42
CA GLY A 52 -2.97 8.43 -5.88
C GLY A 52 -1.55 8.18 -6.42
N ARG A 53 -0.55 7.95 -5.55
CA ARG A 53 0.85 7.77 -5.94
C ARG A 53 1.34 6.33 -5.85
N LEU A 54 0.72 5.51 -4.99
CA LEU A 54 1.07 4.09 -4.83
C LEU A 54 0.78 3.29 -6.12
N PRO A 55 1.69 2.38 -6.54
CA PRO A 55 1.45 1.53 -7.70
C PRO A 55 0.35 0.49 -7.43
N PRO A 56 -0.28 -0.05 -8.49
CA PRO A 56 -1.30 -1.10 -8.36
C PRO A 56 -0.84 -2.30 -7.51
N GLY A 57 -1.69 -2.65 -6.54
CA GLY A 57 -1.45 -3.72 -5.59
C GLY A 57 -0.59 -3.34 -4.37
N ILE A 58 -0.20 -2.08 -4.22
CA ILE A 58 0.33 -1.52 -2.96
C ILE A 58 -0.75 -0.63 -2.35
N ALA A 59 -1.05 -0.84 -1.07
CA ALA A 59 -2.18 -0.21 -0.39
C ALA A 59 -1.77 0.63 0.83
N SER A 60 -0.56 0.46 1.36
CA SER A 60 -0.03 1.33 2.41
C SER A 60 1.48 1.51 2.32
N ALA A 61 1.96 2.58 2.96
CA ALA A 61 3.37 2.90 3.10
C ALA A 61 3.66 3.37 4.53
N TRP A 62 4.85 3.06 5.03
CA TRP A 62 5.23 3.16 6.43
C TRP A 62 6.67 3.61 6.58
N ILE A 63 6.96 4.25 7.71
CA ILE A 63 8.32 4.40 8.23
C ILE A 63 8.44 3.54 9.49
N PHE A 64 9.49 2.74 9.55
CA PHE A 64 9.91 2.05 10.77
C PHE A 64 11.30 2.51 11.15
N VAL A 65 11.53 2.73 12.44
CA VAL A 65 12.80 3.16 13.00
C VAL A 65 13.23 2.15 14.07
N LEU A 66 14.39 1.54 13.87
CA LEU A 66 14.93 0.45 14.68
C LEU A 66 16.06 0.95 15.57
N ARG A 67 16.05 0.53 16.83
CA ARG A 67 17.06 0.89 17.83
C ARG A 67 18.45 0.39 17.41
N PRO A 68 19.52 1.19 17.60
CA PRO A 68 20.89 0.74 17.38
C PRO A 68 21.25 -0.55 18.13
N ASN A 69 22.02 -1.41 17.49
CA ASN A 69 22.54 -2.68 18.02
C ASN A 69 21.46 -3.56 18.69
N THR A 70 20.24 -3.51 18.14
CA THR A 70 19.09 -4.24 18.67
C THR A 70 18.37 -4.96 17.54
N PRO A 71 18.29 -6.30 17.56
CA PRO A 71 17.54 -7.04 16.57
C PRO A 71 16.03 -6.87 16.82
N THR A 72 15.25 -6.79 15.76
CA THR A 72 13.81 -7.01 15.85
C THR A 72 13.56 -8.50 16.09
N PRO A 73 12.55 -8.87 16.90
CA PRO A 73 12.08 -10.24 16.94
C PRO A 73 11.75 -10.75 15.53
N PRO A 74 12.09 -12.00 15.18
CA PRO A 74 11.66 -12.59 13.93
C PRO A 74 10.14 -12.57 13.82
N HIS A 75 9.64 -12.07 12.70
CA HIS A 75 8.20 -11.96 12.46
C HIS A 75 7.87 -12.21 10.99
N TYR A 76 6.58 -12.34 10.68
CA TYR A 76 6.09 -12.37 9.31
C TYR A 76 4.76 -11.64 9.18
N HIS A 77 4.45 -11.23 7.95
CA HIS A 77 3.15 -10.66 7.61
C HIS A 77 2.30 -11.74 6.91
N PRO A 78 1.23 -12.26 7.55
CA PRO A 78 0.44 -13.35 6.96
C PRO A 78 -0.43 -12.92 5.78
N ASN A 79 -0.63 -11.61 5.61
CA ASN A 79 -1.57 -11.03 4.67
C ASN A 79 -0.95 -9.97 3.75
N SER A 80 0.38 -9.79 3.77
CA SER A 80 1.04 -8.73 3.03
C SER A 80 2.37 -9.16 2.41
N ILE A 81 2.59 -8.78 1.15
CA ILE A 81 3.93 -8.74 0.57
C ILE A 81 4.52 -7.38 0.90
N GLN A 82 5.66 -7.38 1.57
CA GLN A 82 6.37 -6.16 1.94
C GLN A 82 7.44 -5.82 0.91
N HIS A 83 7.55 -4.53 0.57
CA HIS A 83 8.64 -3.97 -0.20
C HIS A 83 9.34 -2.93 0.67
N MET A 84 10.61 -3.12 0.96
CA MET A 84 11.34 -2.31 1.94
C MET A 84 12.57 -1.65 1.31
N ALA A 85 12.81 -0.39 1.64
CA ALA A 85 14.05 0.31 1.36
C ALA A 85 14.61 0.94 2.64
N VAL A 86 15.91 0.85 2.84
CA VAL A 86 16.60 1.58 3.91
C VAL A 86 16.73 3.03 3.47
N ILE A 87 16.30 3.99 4.29
CA ILE A 87 16.41 5.42 3.97
C ILE A 87 17.43 6.14 4.85
N GLN A 88 17.83 5.55 5.97
CA GLN A 88 18.88 6.06 6.88
C GLN A 88 19.51 4.90 7.65
N GLY A 89 20.83 4.99 7.91
CA GLY A 89 21.57 4.00 8.70
C GLY A 89 21.93 2.74 7.93
N GLY A 90 22.20 1.66 8.66
CA GLY A 90 22.59 0.36 8.09
C GLY A 90 22.54 -0.73 9.16
N GLY A 91 22.87 -1.96 8.78
CA GLY A 91 22.80 -3.09 9.69
C GLY A 91 22.83 -4.43 8.99
N THR A 92 22.20 -5.43 9.59
CA THR A 92 22.03 -6.76 8.98
C THR A 92 20.57 -7.16 8.95
N GLY A 93 20.21 -8.01 7.99
CA GLY A 93 18.87 -8.53 7.84
C GLY A 93 18.88 -10.03 7.60
N GLN A 94 17.79 -10.68 8.00
CA GLN A 94 17.49 -12.06 7.65
C GLN A 94 16.08 -12.12 7.04
N ILE A 95 15.96 -12.76 5.87
CA ILE A 95 14.66 -13.09 5.24
C ILE A 95 14.69 -14.59 4.91
N GLY A 96 13.85 -15.37 5.59
CA GLY A 96 13.91 -16.83 5.55
C GLY A 96 15.32 -17.33 5.91
N PRO A 97 15.96 -18.16 5.05
CA PRO A 97 17.31 -18.67 5.31
C PRO A 97 18.43 -17.68 4.94
N TYR A 98 18.12 -16.55 4.30
CA TYR A 98 19.13 -15.65 3.73
C TYR A 98 19.48 -14.53 4.69
N ARG A 99 20.79 -14.36 4.96
CA ARG A 99 21.35 -13.22 5.71
C ARG A 99 22.10 -12.27 4.78
N PHE A 100 22.00 -10.98 5.05
CA PHE A 100 22.61 -9.94 4.21
C PHE A 100 22.86 -8.64 4.99
N THR A 101 23.67 -7.75 4.41
CA THR A 101 23.90 -6.41 4.93
C THR A 101 22.84 -5.44 4.41
N LEU A 102 22.31 -4.62 5.30
CA LEU A 102 21.41 -3.52 4.97
C LEU A 102 22.22 -2.30 4.59
N GLN A 103 21.97 -1.76 3.40
CA GLN A 103 22.59 -0.54 2.90
C GLN A 103 21.53 0.50 2.58
N PRO A 104 21.81 1.80 2.79
CA PRO A 104 20.95 2.88 2.35
C PRO A 104 20.56 2.72 0.88
N TYR A 105 19.34 3.14 0.58
CA TYR A 105 18.80 3.16 -0.76
C TYR A 105 19.70 3.97 -1.70
N ASP A 106 20.11 3.32 -2.79
CA ASP A 106 20.93 3.90 -3.85
C ASP A 106 20.08 4.05 -5.12
N PRO A 107 19.82 5.30 -5.57
CA PRO A 107 19.05 5.52 -6.78
C PRO A 107 19.74 4.97 -8.05
N ALA A 108 21.06 4.72 -8.03
CA ALA A 108 21.76 4.08 -9.14
C ALA A 108 21.46 2.58 -9.26
N PHE A 109 21.02 1.92 -8.18
CA PHE A 109 20.75 0.48 -8.16
C PHE A 109 19.36 0.12 -7.57
N PRO A 110 18.25 0.53 -8.23
CA PRO A 110 16.88 0.36 -7.75
C PRO A 110 16.54 -1.05 -7.25
N GLU A 111 16.92 -2.06 -8.05
CA GLU A 111 16.55 -3.45 -7.82
C GLU A 111 17.33 -4.09 -6.67
N ARG A 112 18.49 -3.50 -6.33
CA ARG A 112 19.30 -3.93 -5.18
C ARG A 112 18.89 -3.20 -3.90
N SER A 113 18.33 -2.00 -4.03
CA SER A 113 17.92 -1.16 -2.91
C SER A 113 16.48 -1.37 -2.44
N LEU A 114 15.69 -2.19 -3.14
CA LEU A 114 14.35 -2.59 -2.75
C LEU A 114 14.30 -4.09 -2.43
N LEU A 115 14.11 -4.40 -1.15
CA LEU A 115 13.94 -5.77 -0.66
C LEU A 115 12.47 -6.16 -0.78
N ILE A 116 12.19 -7.34 -1.33
CA ILE A 116 10.84 -7.89 -1.42
C ILE A 116 10.73 -9.08 -0.47
N ILE A 117 9.81 -8.98 0.47
CA ILE A 117 9.56 -9.99 1.51
C ILE A 117 8.17 -10.57 1.24
N PRO A 118 8.09 -11.85 0.82
CA PRO A 118 6.81 -12.49 0.56
C PRO A 118 5.96 -12.67 1.82
N GLU A 119 4.67 -12.88 1.62
CA GLU A 119 3.75 -13.27 2.68
C GLU A 119 4.26 -14.49 3.45
N ARG A 120 4.08 -14.48 4.78
CA ARG A 120 4.42 -15.61 5.66
C ARG A 120 5.89 -16.03 5.65
N VAL A 121 6.79 -15.19 5.12
CA VAL A 121 8.23 -15.44 5.21
C VAL A 121 8.76 -14.75 6.47
N PRO A 122 9.33 -15.51 7.43
CA PRO A 122 9.98 -14.95 8.60
C PRO A 122 11.12 -14.01 8.22
N HIS A 123 11.19 -12.88 8.89
CA HIS A 123 12.26 -11.92 8.71
C HIS A 123 12.56 -11.15 10.01
N SER A 124 13.80 -10.69 10.13
CA SER A 124 14.27 -9.85 11.22
C SER A 124 15.39 -8.93 10.73
N PHE A 125 15.55 -7.81 11.42
CA PHE A 125 16.57 -6.82 11.11
C PHE A 125 17.27 -6.37 12.37
N GLU A 126 18.57 -6.12 12.27
CA GLU A 126 19.37 -5.56 13.36
C GLU A 126 20.05 -4.29 12.85
N ALA A 127 19.74 -3.16 13.49
CA ALA A 127 20.43 -1.92 13.20
C ALA A 127 21.89 -2.00 13.69
N GLY A 128 22.80 -1.36 12.95
CA GLY A 128 24.18 -1.19 13.40
C GLY A 128 24.32 -0.20 14.55
N HIS A 129 25.43 0.55 14.57
CA HIS A 129 25.71 1.50 15.64
C HIS A 129 24.80 2.75 15.63
N GLU A 130 24.15 3.02 14.51
CA GLU A 130 23.19 4.11 14.35
C GLU A 130 21.77 3.56 14.21
N THR A 131 20.78 4.44 14.40
CA THR A 131 19.38 4.08 14.19
C THR A 131 19.17 3.74 12.72
N LEU A 132 18.44 2.67 12.46
CA LEU A 132 18.07 2.27 11.10
C LEU A 132 16.64 2.74 10.81
N ALA A 133 16.46 3.55 9.78
CA ALA A 133 15.13 3.92 9.30
C ALA A 133 14.85 3.26 7.95
N VAL A 134 13.70 2.61 7.85
CA VAL A 134 13.24 1.96 6.63
C VAL A 134 11.90 2.53 6.18
N MET A 135 11.74 2.67 4.87
CA MET A 135 10.46 2.91 4.23
C MET A 135 9.91 1.57 3.76
N SER A 136 8.69 1.24 4.17
CA SER A 136 8.07 -0.05 3.91
C SER A 136 6.72 0.13 3.20
N PHE A 137 6.49 -0.65 2.15
CA PHE A 137 5.26 -0.66 1.37
C PHE A 137 4.60 -2.03 1.44
N HIS A 138 3.29 -2.05 1.64
CA HIS A 138 2.54 -3.28 1.89
C HIS A 138 1.37 -3.41 0.90
N THR A 139 1.03 -4.66 0.57
CA THR A 139 -0.08 -4.97 -0.35
C THR A 139 -1.47 -4.83 0.29
N VAL A 140 -1.52 -4.58 1.59
CA VAL A 140 -2.75 -4.32 2.37
C VAL A 140 -2.82 -2.89 2.88
N ALA A 141 -4.04 -2.46 3.20
CA ALA A 141 -4.28 -1.17 3.84
C ALA A 141 -3.57 -1.08 5.20
N ALA A 142 -3.31 0.14 5.65
CA ALA A 142 -2.54 0.36 6.87
C ALA A 142 -3.24 -0.24 8.11
N GLU A 143 -4.58 -0.17 8.14
CA GLU A 143 -5.41 -0.65 9.23
C GLU A 143 -5.52 -2.18 9.28
N ASP A 144 -5.17 -2.83 8.17
CA ASP A 144 -5.27 -4.28 8.00
C ASP A 144 -3.90 -4.97 8.09
N LEU A 145 -2.80 -4.22 8.20
CA LEU A 145 -1.47 -4.81 8.30
C LEU A 145 -1.31 -5.60 9.60
N VAL A 146 -1.06 -6.90 9.48
CA VAL A 146 -0.84 -7.81 10.62
C VAL A 146 0.62 -8.22 10.64
N GLU A 147 1.23 -8.17 11.82
CA GLU A 147 2.52 -8.78 12.11
C GLU A 147 2.30 -9.95 13.07
N VAL A 148 2.95 -11.08 12.83
CA VAL A 148 2.97 -12.23 13.72
C VAL A 148 4.42 -12.53 14.09
N GLU A 149 4.73 -12.49 15.39
CA GLU A 149 6.04 -12.87 15.91
C GLU A 149 6.21 -14.41 15.83
N VAL A 150 7.39 -14.88 15.46
CA VAL A 150 7.64 -16.28 15.10
C VAL A 150 7.65 -17.22 16.29
N GLU A 151 8.27 -16.83 17.41
CA GLU A 151 8.47 -17.72 18.56
C GLU A 151 7.19 -17.90 19.39
N THR A 152 6.48 -16.80 19.62
CA THR A 152 5.27 -16.72 20.46
C THR A 152 4.00 -16.92 19.65
N GLY A 153 4.01 -16.62 18.35
CA GLY A 153 2.80 -16.57 17.53
C GLY A 153 1.88 -15.40 17.84
N GLU A 154 2.31 -14.45 18.68
CA GLU A 154 1.52 -13.26 19.01
C GLU A 154 1.32 -12.40 17.77
N ALA A 155 0.08 -12.01 17.52
CA ALA A 155 -0.32 -11.17 16.40
C ALA A 155 -0.61 -9.75 16.87
N ARG A 156 -0.12 -8.75 16.12
CA ARG A 156 -0.43 -7.34 16.36
C ARG A 156 -0.77 -6.60 15.08
N THR A 157 -1.50 -5.50 15.25
CA THR A 157 -1.70 -4.46 14.24
C THR A 157 -1.01 -3.18 14.71
N TYR A 158 -0.51 -2.37 13.78
CA TYR A 158 0.22 -1.14 14.13
C TYR A 158 -0.67 0.06 14.40
N LEU A 159 -1.85 0.10 13.78
CA LEU A 159 -2.85 1.11 14.09
C LEU A 159 -3.80 0.55 15.15
N ASP A 160 -4.09 1.39 16.13
CA ASP A 160 -5.11 1.08 17.11
C ASP A 160 -6.47 1.02 16.42
N ARG A 161 -7.23 -0.06 16.62
CA ARG A 161 -8.51 -0.28 15.91
C ARG A 161 -9.57 0.77 16.29
N ASP A 162 -9.41 1.39 17.45
CA ASP A 162 -10.33 2.39 18.01
C ASP A 162 -10.06 3.81 17.49
N ALA A 163 -8.93 4.06 16.81
CA ALA A 163 -8.63 5.31 16.11
C ALA A 163 -9.29 5.40 14.72
N ARG A 164 -10.10 4.40 14.35
CA ARG A 164 -10.78 4.33 13.05
C ARG A 164 -11.78 5.50 12.95
N PRO A 165 -11.61 6.45 12.02
CA PRO A 165 -12.72 7.34 11.69
C PRO A 165 -13.87 6.43 11.21
N ALA A 166 -15.05 6.59 11.84
CA ALA A 166 -16.24 5.82 11.48
C ALA A 166 -16.36 5.81 9.95
N LYS A 167 -16.35 4.62 9.33
CA LYS A 167 -16.54 4.50 7.89
C LYS A 167 -17.76 5.34 7.53
N ALA A 168 -17.57 6.40 6.75
CA ALA A 168 -18.68 7.17 6.24
C ALA A 168 -19.63 6.17 5.58
N LYS A 169 -20.89 6.13 6.06
CA LYS A 169 -21.92 5.31 5.44
C LYS A 169 -21.85 5.57 3.93
N PRO A 170 -21.83 4.53 3.09
CA PRO A 170 -21.89 4.76 1.65
C PRO A 170 -23.09 5.64 1.39
N ALA A 171 -22.86 6.81 0.79
CA ALA A 171 -23.92 7.71 0.41
C ALA A 171 -24.91 6.89 -0.42
N VAL A 172 -26.14 6.79 0.07
CA VAL A 172 -27.24 6.20 -0.69
C VAL A 172 -27.31 7.01 -1.97
N ARG A 173 -26.84 6.43 -3.07
CA ARG A 173 -27.03 7.03 -4.39
C ARG A 173 -28.53 7.26 -4.56
N PRO A 174 -28.98 8.49 -4.83
CA PRO A 174 -30.38 8.70 -5.16
C PRO A 174 -30.71 7.81 -6.36
N SER A 175 -31.76 7.01 -6.21
CA SER A 175 -32.29 6.13 -7.24
C SER A 175 -32.47 6.93 -8.51
N ARG A 176 -31.71 6.56 -9.56
CA ARG A 176 -31.82 7.18 -10.88
C ARG A 176 -33.28 6.99 -11.34
N PRO A 177 -34.02 8.06 -11.69
CA PRO A 177 -35.40 7.91 -12.12
C PRO A 177 -35.45 7.02 -13.36
N ALA A 178 -36.43 6.12 -13.39
CA ALA A 178 -36.63 5.18 -14.48
C ALA A 178 -36.76 5.95 -15.82
N PRO A 179 -36.18 5.44 -16.92
CA PRO A 179 -36.32 6.07 -18.21
C PRO A 179 -37.79 6.13 -18.62
N PRO A 180 -38.24 7.22 -19.28
CA PRO A 180 -39.62 7.35 -19.71
C PRO A 180 -39.98 6.23 -20.70
N ARG A 181 -41.17 5.64 -20.50
CA ARG A 181 -41.69 4.60 -21.38
C ARG A 181 -41.80 5.13 -22.82
N PRO A 182 -41.46 4.32 -23.84
CA PRO A 182 -41.61 4.73 -25.23
C PRO A 182 -43.08 5.02 -25.54
N ARG A 183 -43.32 6.16 -26.20
CA ARG A 183 -44.66 6.57 -26.64
C ARG A 183 -45.18 5.59 -27.68
N ARG A 184 -46.42 5.11 -27.48
CA ARG A 184 -47.16 4.31 -28.45
C ARG A 184 -47.29 5.09 -29.77
N PRO A 185 -47.06 4.46 -30.94
CA PRO A 185 -47.31 5.12 -32.22
C PRO A 185 -48.81 5.36 -32.43
N PRO A 186 -49.19 6.46 -33.11
CA PRO A 186 -50.59 6.73 -33.44
C PRO A 186 -51.12 5.74 -34.48
N ALA A 187 -52.40 5.39 -34.31
CA ALA A 187 -53.14 4.54 -35.24
C ALA A 187 -53.19 5.16 -36.64
N GLY A 188 -52.61 4.47 -37.62
CA GLY A 188 -52.61 4.86 -39.02
C GLY A 188 -54.02 4.89 -39.59
N ARG A 189 -54.42 6.04 -40.15
CA ARG A 189 -55.60 6.20 -40.99
C ARG A 189 -55.26 5.88 -42.45
N GLY A 190 -56.13 5.08 -43.07
CA GLY A 190 -56.56 5.25 -44.46
C GLY A 190 -55.59 4.90 -45.59
N ARG A 191 -55.72 3.69 -46.14
CA ARG A 191 -55.35 3.41 -47.54
C ARG A 191 -56.54 3.76 -48.46
N PRO A 192 -56.37 4.55 -49.53
CA PRO A 192 -57.35 4.59 -50.60
C PRO A 192 -57.05 3.59 -51.74
N ALA A 193 -58.10 3.37 -52.51
CA ALA A 193 -58.38 2.33 -53.49
C ALA A 193 -57.30 2.04 -54.56
N LYS A 194 -57.17 0.75 -54.91
CA LYS A 194 -56.51 0.27 -56.14
C LYS A 194 -57.42 0.55 -57.34
N GLY A 195 -56.92 1.31 -58.31
CA GLY A 195 -57.49 1.46 -59.66
C GLY A 195 -57.29 0.22 -60.54
N PRO A 196 -57.98 0.15 -61.69
CA PRO A 196 -58.28 -1.11 -62.36
C PRO A 196 -57.17 -1.62 -63.30
N ARG A 197 -57.23 -2.94 -63.48
CA ARG A 197 -56.43 -3.78 -64.38
C ARG A 197 -56.55 -3.32 -65.84
N LYS A 198 -55.43 -3.38 -66.58
CA LYS A 198 -55.41 -3.57 -68.05
C LYS A 198 -54.92 -4.99 -68.38
N PRO A 199 -55.48 -5.65 -69.41
CA PRO A 199 -55.05 -6.98 -69.81
C PRO A 199 -53.95 -6.94 -70.89
N ARG A 200 -53.07 -7.95 -70.78
CA ARG A 200 -52.36 -8.74 -71.79
C ARG A 200 -52.01 -8.12 -73.15
N SER A 201 -50.76 -8.29 -73.54
CA SER A 201 -50.36 -9.15 -74.66
C SER A 201 -49.07 -9.86 -74.28
#